data_AF-A0A835QBJ9-F1
#
_entry.id   AF-A0A835QBJ9-F1
#
_cell.length_a   1.000
_cell.length_b   1.000
_cell.length_c   1.000
_cell.angle_alpha   90.00
_cell.angle_beta   90.00
_cell.angle_gamma   90.00
#
_symmetry.space_group_name_H-M   'P 1'
#
loop_
_entity.id
_entity.type
_entity.pdbx_description
1 polymer ?
#
loop_
_entity_poly.entity_id
_entity_poly.type
_entity_poly.pdbx_seq_one_letter_code
_entity_poly.pdbx_strand_id
1 'polypeptide(L)'
;MSIPSLFSQNNSEHLHWVNAAENLPFVPNPKNDSDVLSSTSLVAQLSVAQNLSDGEQLSLQTWEYMLRLVSHSNGLPQAAEAVKEAITAWKGLLTSLEDDKLANDRNGNKSKERKEKQCPYSVIRMNTSEFSEGSSLTIIGTPDGILGNFKIDLIGTVLPGEHDPPIVLHYNVRLQGDKITEDPVIVQNTWSLVHDWGPEERCPSADHENNKKVDNLDRCSEEGYVAVSTLRIGAEGIQMSVNGKHITSFAFRETLEPWLVNEVRISGDIKLLSVVSSGLPTFEDAERVNDLELLKSSAFPIHKDVDLFIGVFSTANNFKQRMAVRRTWMQYDSVRSGAVLVRFFVGLHKNQLVNEELWSEACTYGDIQLMPFVDYYNLITWKTVAICIYGTHVVSAKYVMKTDDDAFVRIDEMLSSLSDARAARGLLYGRISSEDHPNRDTNSKWYISPEEWPGQIYPPWAHGPGYVISKDVAMDVYKQFKNGHLKMFKLEDVAMGIWIDDMKKRG
;
A
#
# COMPACT_ATOMS: atom_id res chain seq x y z
N MET A 1 -27.95 77.17 -25.69
CA MET A 1 -29.14 77.25 -24.82
C MET A 1 -29.60 75.84 -24.49
N SER A 2 -29.99 75.61 -23.23
CA SER A 2 -31.03 74.67 -22.80
C SER A 2 -30.92 73.16 -23.11
N ILE A 3 -30.49 72.43 -22.08
CA ILE A 3 -31.13 71.17 -21.58
C ILE A 3 -32.57 71.48 -21.10
N PRO A 4 -33.39 70.54 -20.58
CA PRO A 4 -33.61 69.10 -20.87
C PRO A 4 -35.12 68.81 -21.18
N SER A 5 -35.53 67.54 -21.24
CA SER A 5 -36.86 67.14 -20.73
C SER A 5 -36.84 65.77 -20.04
N LEU A 6 -36.99 65.79 -18.71
CA LEU A 6 -37.75 64.75 -17.98
C LEU A 6 -39.24 65.10 -18.07
N PHE A 7 -40.12 64.10 -18.04
CA PHE A 7 -41.44 64.06 -17.36
C PHE A 7 -42.05 62.66 -17.62
N SER A 8 -42.07 61.77 -16.62
CA SER A 8 -43.21 61.44 -15.72
C SER A 8 -44.37 60.69 -16.41
N GLN A 9 -44.68 59.42 -16.11
CA GLN A 9 -45.17 58.73 -14.87
C GLN A 9 -46.69 58.49 -14.89
N ASN A 10 -47.10 57.30 -14.41
CA ASN A 10 -48.47 56.86 -14.05
C ASN A 10 -49.48 56.58 -15.21
N ASN A 11 -50.45 55.66 -15.09
CA ASN A 11 -50.90 54.90 -13.90
C ASN A 11 -51.55 53.54 -14.21
N SER A 12 -51.50 52.61 -13.24
CA SER A 12 -52.52 51.60 -12.84
C SER A 12 -51.81 50.43 -12.14
N GLU A 13 -51.41 50.57 -10.88
CA GLU A 13 -52.19 50.14 -9.70
C GLU A 13 -52.56 48.64 -9.64
N HIS A 14 -51.92 47.93 -8.71
CA HIS A 14 -52.63 47.29 -7.60
C HIS A 14 -51.81 47.44 -6.30
N LEU A 15 -52.49 47.85 -5.23
CA LEU A 15 -51.95 48.25 -3.91
C LEU A 15 -51.34 47.07 -3.11
N HIS A 16 -50.19 47.21 -2.42
CA HIS A 16 -49.98 47.55 -0.97
C HIS A 16 -50.65 46.55 0.02
N TRP A 17 -50.21 46.23 1.25
CA TRP A 17 -49.26 46.72 2.28
C TRP A 17 -49.10 45.60 3.37
N VAL A 18 -48.19 45.53 4.36
CA VAL A 18 -46.87 46.13 4.73
C VAL A 18 -46.24 45.21 5.83
N ASN A 19 -44.94 45.38 6.16
CA ASN A 19 -44.26 44.69 7.28
C ASN A 19 -44.98 44.79 8.65
N ALA A 20 -44.93 43.71 9.42
CA ALA A 20 -44.89 43.74 10.88
C ALA A 20 -43.91 42.66 11.38
N ALA A 21 -43.05 43.00 12.34
CA ALA A 21 -42.03 42.09 12.86
C ALA A 21 -42.57 41.28 14.05
N GLU A 22 -42.10 40.05 14.24
CA GLU A 22 -41.69 39.50 15.56
C GLU A 22 -41.03 38.11 15.45
N ASN A 23 -39.93 37.94 16.20
CA ASN A 23 -39.42 36.68 16.77
C ASN A 23 -39.29 35.42 15.90
N LEU A 24 -38.15 35.28 15.22
CA LEU A 24 -37.50 33.98 15.01
C LEU A 24 -36.01 34.08 15.39
N PRO A 25 -35.41 33.06 16.04
CA PRO A 25 -34.10 33.18 16.65
C PRO A 25 -32.98 33.29 15.62
N PHE A 26 -32.02 34.17 15.92
CA PHE A 26 -30.73 34.24 15.25
C PHE A 26 -29.99 32.91 15.45
N VAL A 27 -29.96 32.06 14.44
CA VAL A 27 -29.06 30.91 14.38
C VAL A 27 -27.65 31.47 14.15
N PRO A 28 -26.72 31.37 15.11
CA PRO A 28 -25.35 31.77 14.86
C PRO A 28 -24.80 30.86 13.75
N ASN A 29 -24.25 31.48 12.70
CA ASN A 29 -23.45 30.77 11.71
C ASN A 29 -22.46 29.86 12.47
N PRO A 30 -22.40 28.54 12.20
CA PRO A 30 -21.57 27.65 12.98
C PRO A 30 -20.15 28.20 12.97
N LYS A 31 -19.58 28.35 14.18
CA LYS A 31 -18.19 28.76 14.30
C LYS A 31 -17.38 27.77 13.47
N ASN A 32 -16.46 28.29 12.66
CA ASN A 32 -15.31 27.48 12.27
C ASN A 32 -14.55 27.19 13.56
N ASP A 33 -14.89 26.08 14.21
CA ASP A 33 -14.01 25.40 15.13
C ASP A 33 -12.88 24.83 14.27
N SER A 34 -11.95 25.72 13.91
CA SER A 34 -10.58 25.34 13.65
C SER A 34 -10.03 24.81 14.96
N ASP A 35 -10.33 23.55 15.25
CA ASP A 35 -9.69 22.77 16.29
C ASP A 35 -8.20 22.72 15.95
N VAL A 36 -7.47 23.70 16.49
CA VAL A 36 -6.02 23.70 16.53
C VAL A 36 -5.65 22.60 17.51
N LEU A 37 -5.60 21.37 16.99
CA LEU A 37 -5.07 20.20 17.67
C LEU A 37 -3.70 20.58 18.23
N SER A 38 -3.65 20.80 19.56
CA SER A 38 -2.41 21.17 20.22
C SER A 38 -1.35 20.13 19.88
N SER A 39 -0.16 20.59 19.50
CA SER A 39 0.98 19.72 19.22
C SER A 39 1.20 18.72 20.36
N THR A 40 1.02 19.13 21.61
CA THR A 40 1.11 18.26 22.79
C THR A 40 0.06 17.14 22.85
N SER A 41 -1.14 17.34 22.28
CA SER A 41 -2.19 16.32 22.21
C SER A 41 -1.98 15.35 21.04
N LEU A 42 -1.49 15.84 19.90
CA LEU A 42 -1.03 15.01 18.78
C LEU A 42 0.16 14.14 19.19
N VAL A 43 1.11 14.72 19.92
CA VAL A 43 2.22 14.02 20.57
C VAL A 43 1.67 12.96 21.50
N ALA A 44 0.86 13.29 22.50
CA ALA A 44 0.30 12.29 23.43
C ALA A 44 -0.57 11.18 22.78
N GLN A 45 -1.01 11.34 21.53
CA GLN A 45 -1.76 10.32 20.77
C GLN A 45 -0.90 9.49 19.81
N LEU A 46 0.33 9.92 19.50
CA LEU A 46 1.29 9.21 18.65
C LEU A 46 2.45 8.66 19.48
N SER A 47 3.06 9.51 20.32
CA SER A 47 3.90 9.09 21.43
C SER A 47 3.01 8.71 22.62
N VAL A 48 2.86 7.39 22.82
CA VAL A 48 3.14 6.66 24.06
C VAL A 48 2.61 5.24 23.83
N ALA A 49 3.35 4.49 23.02
CA ALA A 49 3.17 3.05 22.90
C ALA A 49 3.99 2.39 24.02
N GLN A 50 3.53 2.59 25.27
CA GLN A 50 4.28 2.31 26.51
C GLN A 50 4.66 0.83 26.71
N ASN A 51 4.13 -0.06 25.87
CA ASN A 51 4.29 -1.51 25.88
C ASN A 51 4.87 -2.09 24.55
N LEU A 52 5.62 -1.28 23.78
CA LEU A 52 6.39 -1.76 22.63
C LEU A 52 7.80 -2.19 23.05
N SER A 53 8.24 -3.33 22.51
CA SER A 53 9.60 -3.82 22.61
C SER A 53 10.60 -2.92 21.87
N ASP A 54 11.87 -2.99 22.25
CA ASP A 54 12.96 -2.23 21.63
C ASP A 54 13.01 -2.41 20.09
N GLY A 55 12.68 -3.63 19.60
CA GLY A 55 12.62 -3.93 18.17
C GLY A 55 11.46 -3.25 17.44
N GLU A 56 10.28 -3.18 18.06
CA GLU A 56 9.12 -2.45 17.52
C GLU A 56 9.39 -0.93 17.46
N GLN A 57 10.12 -0.38 18.44
CA GLN A 57 10.53 1.02 18.47
C GLN A 57 11.49 1.40 17.33
N LEU A 58 12.27 0.46 16.78
CA LEU A 58 13.14 0.71 15.62
C LEU A 58 12.36 1.17 14.37
N SER A 59 11.08 0.81 14.26
CA SER A 59 10.23 1.21 13.13
C SER A 59 9.61 2.60 13.28
N LEU A 60 9.85 3.30 14.40
CA LEU A 60 9.23 4.58 14.78
C LEU A 60 10.24 5.71 15.00
N GLN A 61 11.54 5.49 14.69
CA GLN A 61 12.65 6.38 15.07
C GLN A 61 12.58 7.81 14.49
N THR A 62 11.83 8.06 13.41
CA THR A 62 11.62 9.43 12.90
C THR A 62 10.49 10.19 13.57
N TRP A 63 9.58 9.53 14.30
CA TRP A 63 8.29 10.10 14.68
C TRP A 63 8.44 11.36 15.53
N GLU A 64 9.28 11.31 16.57
CA GLU A 64 9.53 12.46 17.46
C GLU A 64 10.07 13.69 16.70
N TYR A 65 10.95 13.46 15.72
CA TYR A 65 11.50 14.53 14.91
C TYR A 65 10.45 15.13 13.95
N MET A 66 9.48 14.32 13.49
CA MET A 66 8.44 14.72 12.54
C MET A 66 7.22 15.37 13.19
N LEU A 67 7.10 15.37 14.52
CA LEU A 67 5.99 15.98 15.27
C LEU A 67 5.67 17.43 14.85
N ARG A 68 6.68 18.21 14.43
CA ARG A 68 6.49 19.59 13.94
C ARG A 68 5.76 19.66 12.58
N LEU A 69 5.93 18.68 11.68
CA LEU A 69 5.14 18.55 10.44
C LEU A 69 3.68 18.26 10.76
N VAL A 70 3.48 17.24 11.60
CA VAL A 70 2.16 16.75 12.05
C VAL A 70 1.35 17.89 12.67
N SER A 71 2.02 18.76 13.43
CA SER A 71 1.42 19.94 14.09
C SER A 71 1.23 21.17 13.18
N HIS A 72 1.85 21.22 11.99
CA HIS A 72 1.81 22.37 11.07
C HIS A 72 1.52 21.90 9.63
N SER A 73 0.49 21.08 9.48
CA SER A 73 0.08 20.42 8.24
C SER A 73 -0.49 21.34 7.15
N ASN A 74 -0.32 22.66 7.27
CA ASN A 74 -0.82 23.65 6.30
C ASN A 74 0.10 23.83 5.07
N GLY A 75 1.25 23.14 5.03
CA GLY A 75 2.29 23.33 4.01
C GLY A 75 2.14 22.51 2.72
N LEU A 76 1.26 21.50 2.67
CA LEU A 76 1.02 20.65 1.50
C LEU A 76 -0.47 20.26 1.42
N PRO A 77 -1.03 20.02 0.21
CA PRO A 77 -2.38 19.50 0.06
C PRO A 77 -2.57 18.17 0.80
N GLN A 78 -3.76 17.96 1.39
CA GLN A 78 -4.16 16.73 2.10
C GLN A 78 -3.34 16.36 3.35
N ALA A 79 -2.31 17.13 3.71
CA ALA A 79 -1.45 16.85 4.86
C ALA A 79 -2.21 16.75 6.19
N ALA A 80 -3.18 17.63 6.43
CA ALA A 80 -3.99 17.61 7.66
C ALA A 80 -4.94 16.40 7.74
N GLU A 81 -5.41 15.92 6.59
CA GLU A 81 -6.28 14.75 6.46
C GLU A 81 -5.47 13.47 6.68
N ALA A 82 -4.34 13.31 5.98
CA ALA A 82 -3.45 12.17 6.12
C ALA A 82 -2.94 11.94 7.55
N VAL A 83 -2.71 13.02 8.30
CA VAL A 83 -2.37 12.96 9.73
C VAL A 83 -3.54 12.45 10.57
N LYS A 84 -4.76 12.97 10.35
CA LYS A 84 -5.96 12.53 11.09
C LYS A 84 -6.29 11.05 10.82
N GLU A 85 -6.15 10.62 9.57
CA GLU A 85 -6.34 9.23 9.18
C GLU A 85 -5.26 8.34 9.78
N ALA A 86 -3.99 8.76 9.79
CA ALA A 86 -2.90 8.01 10.41
C ALA A 86 -3.07 7.83 11.91
N ILE A 87 -3.57 8.83 12.64
CA ILE A 87 -3.90 8.70 14.07
C ILE A 87 -5.00 7.66 14.29
N THR A 88 -5.96 7.58 13.37
CA THR A 88 -7.06 6.60 13.42
C THR A 88 -6.54 5.19 13.12
N ALA A 89 -5.75 5.02 12.07
CA ALA A 89 -5.09 3.77 11.70
C ALA A 89 -4.13 3.26 12.80
N TRP A 90 -3.34 4.15 13.40
CA TRP A 90 -2.41 3.80 14.48
C TRP A 90 -3.13 3.33 15.74
N LYS A 91 -4.24 3.97 16.11
CA LYS A 91 -5.09 3.52 17.23
C LYS A 91 -5.72 2.16 16.95
N GLY A 92 -6.20 1.92 15.73
CA GLY A 92 -6.71 0.61 15.32
C GLY A 92 -5.65 -0.49 15.48
N LEU A 93 -4.43 -0.23 15.00
CA LEU A 93 -3.29 -1.16 15.14
C LEU A 93 -2.93 -1.41 16.61
N LEU A 94 -2.84 -0.38 17.45
CA LEU A 94 -2.55 -0.57 18.88
C LEU A 94 -3.63 -1.41 19.58
N THR A 95 -4.93 -1.17 19.30
CA THR A 95 -6.02 -2.00 19.86
C THR A 95 -5.90 -3.46 19.43
N SER A 96 -5.64 -3.70 18.14
CA SER A 96 -5.47 -5.05 17.59
C SER A 96 -4.31 -5.81 18.26
N LEU A 97 -3.16 -5.14 18.46
CA LEU A 97 -1.99 -5.70 19.13
C LEU A 97 -2.21 -5.95 20.64
N GLU A 98 -3.05 -5.14 21.30
CA GLU A 98 -3.43 -5.36 22.71
C GLU A 98 -4.38 -6.56 22.86
N ASP A 99 -5.38 -6.70 21.97
CA ASP A 99 -6.28 -7.86 21.95
C ASP A 99 -5.52 -9.17 21.70
N ASP A 100 -4.54 -9.17 20.78
CA ASP A 100 -3.66 -10.31 20.52
C ASP A 100 -2.78 -10.67 21.73
N LYS A 101 -2.23 -9.67 22.44
CA LYS A 101 -1.48 -9.89 23.70
C LYS A 101 -2.38 -10.52 24.78
N LEU A 102 -3.59 -9.97 24.97
CA LEU A 102 -4.57 -10.49 25.93
C LEU A 102 -5.09 -11.89 25.59
N ALA A 103 -5.23 -12.22 24.30
CA ALA A 103 -5.61 -13.55 23.83
C ALA A 103 -4.52 -14.61 24.10
N ASN A 104 -3.25 -14.21 24.05
CA ASN A 104 -2.12 -15.08 24.39
C ASN A 104 -1.98 -15.28 25.92
N ASP A 105 -2.11 -14.23 26.72
CA ASP A 105 -1.99 -14.33 28.19
C ASP A 105 -3.08 -15.19 28.83
N ARG A 106 -4.32 -15.16 28.32
CA ARG A 106 -5.42 -16.02 28.78
C ARG A 106 -5.17 -17.52 28.55
N ASN A 107 -4.21 -17.89 27.70
CA ASN A 107 -3.86 -19.29 27.39
C ASN A 107 -2.61 -19.80 28.15
N GLY A 108 -2.16 -19.09 29.19
CA GLY A 108 -0.93 -19.39 29.92
C GLY A 108 -0.90 -20.68 30.76
N ASN A 109 -0.72 -21.85 30.13
CA ASN A 109 0.25 -22.89 30.54
C ASN A 109 0.19 -24.19 29.69
N LYS A 110 0.72 -24.15 28.46
CA LYS A 110 1.33 -25.35 27.83
C LYS A 110 2.62 -24.98 27.10
N SER A 111 3.74 -25.34 27.73
CA SER A 111 5.07 -25.61 27.17
C SER A 111 5.48 -24.94 25.86
N LYS A 112 6.55 -24.13 25.96
CA LYS A 112 7.50 -23.78 24.88
C LYS A 112 7.67 -24.90 23.83
N GLU A 113 6.92 -24.77 22.74
CA GLU A 113 7.23 -25.28 21.40
C GLU A 113 6.36 -24.45 20.45
N ARG A 114 6.96 -23.86 19.41
CA ARG A 114 6.18 -23.28 18.31
C ARG A 114 5.54 -24.44 17.54
N LYS A 115 4.42 -24.95 18.02
CA LYS A 115 3.54 -25.79 17.21
C LYS A 115 2.79 -24.88 16.26
N GLU A 116 3.00 -25.13 14.98
CA GLU A 116 2.19 -24.61 13.88
C GLU A 116 0.71 -24.73 14.27
N LYS A 117 -0.05 -23.63 14.16
CA LYS A 117 -1.48 -23.62 14.43
C LYS A 117 -2.19 -24.39 13.30
N GLN A 118 -2.22 -25.71 13.44
CA GLN A 118 -3.07 -26.59 12.66
C GLN A 118 -4.52 -26.34 13.09
N CYS A 119 -5.21 -25.45 12.38
CA CYS A 119 -6.59 -25.09 12.69
C CYS A 119 -7.55 -26.23 12.31
N PRO A 120 -8.45 -26.66 13.20
CA PRO A 120 -9.52 -27.59 12.85
C PRO A 120 -10.63 -26.89 12.05
N TYR A 121 -11.33 -27.69 11.25
CA TYR A 121 -12.40 -27.32 10.31
C TYR A 121 -13.44 -26.33 10.85
N SER A 122 -13.57 -25.16 10.20
CA SER A 122 -14.78 -24.69 9.48
C SER A 122 -14.79 -23.17 9.29
N VAL A 123 -15.25 -22.71 8.12
CA VAL A 123 -15.46 -21.30 7.72
C VAL A 123 -14.21 -20.40 7.81
N ILE A 124 -13.42 -20.38 6.73
CA ILE A 124 -12.39 -19.34 6.54
C ILE A 124 -13.04 -18.11 5.92
N ARG A 125 -13.34 -17.10 6.74
CA ARG A 125 -13.61 -15.75 6.24
C ARG A 125 -12.27 -15.13 5.82
N MET A 126 -11.90 -15.32 4.56
CA MET A 126 -10.69 -14.70 4.00
C MET A 126 -10.87 -13.19 3.95
N ASN A 127 -10.27 -12.46 4.88
CA ASN A 127 -10.22 -11.00 4.83
C ASN A 127 -9.15 -10.54 3.82
N THR A 128 -9.21 -11.08 2.60
CA THR A 128 -8.30 -10.75 1.50
C THR A 128 -8.74 -9.46 0.85
N SER A 129 -7.99 -8.38 1.05
CA SER A 129 -8.03 -7.25 0.11
C SER A 129 -7.42 -7.68 -1.21
N GLU A 130 -8.30 -7.94 -2.18
CA GLU A 130 -8.07 -8.04 -3.63
C GLU A 130 -7.29 -9.27 -4.14
N PHE A 131 -8.05 -10.24 -4.68
CA PHE A 131 -7.55 -11.24 -5.63
C PHE A 131 -7.09 -10.54 -6.93
N SER A 132 -5.83 -10.11 -6.94
CA SER A 132 -5.14 -9.49 -8.08
C SER A 132 -4.48 -10.52 -9.01
N GLU A 133 -4.13 -10.11 -10.23
CA GLU A 133 -3.40 -10.96 -11.19
C GLU A 133 -2.16 -11.61 -10.56
N GLY A 134 -2.00 -12.92 -10.79
CA GLY A 134 -0.94 -13.74 -10.19
C GLY A 134 -1.22 -14.24 -8.76
N SER A 135 -2.32 -13.82 -8.12
CA SER A 135 -2.78 -14.40 -6.86
C SER A 135 -3.18 -15.87 -7.05
N SER A 136 -2.94 -16.70 -6.04
CA SER A 136 -3.43 -18.08 -6.03
C SER A 136 -3.97 -18.55 -4.68
N LEU A 137 -4.86 -19.53 -4.75
CA LEU A 137 -5.53 -20.20 -3.65
C LEU A 137 -5.30 -21.70 -3.81
N THR A 138 -4.43 -22.25 -2.97
CA THR A 138 -4.13 -23.68 -2.93
C THR A 138 -4.92 -24.37 -1.82
N ILE A 139 -5.72 -25.35 -2.20
CA ILE A 139 -6.59 -26.17 -1.36
C ILE A 139 -5.96 -27.57 -1.32
N ILE A 140 -5.49 -27.99 -0.16
CA ILE A 140 -4.96 -29.34 0.06
C ILE A 140 -6.03 -30.14 0.78
N GLY A 141 -6.43 -31.27 0.21
CA GLY A 141 -7.51 -32.09 0.76
C GLY A 141 -7.80 -33.30 -0.11
N THR A 142 -8.43 -34.30 0.50
CA THR A 142 -8.90 -35.49 -0.19
C THR A 142 -10.42 -35.48 -0.25
N PRO A 143 -11.06 -35.81 -1.39
CA PRO A 143 -12.49 -36.14 -1.40
C PRO A 143 -12.78 -37.21 -0.34
N ASP A 144 -13.91 -37.07 0.35
CA ASP A 144 -14.38 -37.98 1.40
C ASP A 144 -15.80 -38.47 1.05
N GLY A 145 -16.41 -39.29 1.89
CA GLY A 145 -17.79 -39.75 1.70
C GLY A 145 -18.01 -40.70 0.52
N ILE A 146 -19.29 -40.97 0.22
CA ILE A 146 -19.69 -41.99 -0.78
C ILE A 146 -19.71 -41.42 -2.21
N LEU A 147 -20.03 -40.13 -2.34
CA LEU A 147 -20.12 -39.44 -3.64
C LEU A 147 -18.86 -38.62 -3.96
N GLY A 148 -18.15 -38.11 -2.94
CA GLY A 148 -16.94 -37.30 -3.12
C GLY A 148 -17.18 -35.95 -3.81
N ASN A 149 -18.44 -35.51 -3.88
CA ASN A 149 -18.84 -34.28 -4.56
C ASN A 149 -18.61 -33.08 -3.66
N PHE A 150 -17.87 -32.08 -4.14
CA PHE A 150 -17.59 -30.86 -3.39
C PHE A 150 -17.60 -29.64 -4.29
N LYS A 151 -17.76 -28.45 -3.69
CA LYS A 151 -17.74 -27.17 -4.38
C LYS A 151 -16.88 -26.13 -3.68
N ILE A 152 -16.36 -25.21 -4.49
CA ILE A 152 -15.60 -24.03 -4.08
C ILE A 152 -16.31 -22.82 -4.69
N ASP A 153 -16.88 -21.95 -3.86
CA ASP A 153 -17.50 -20.71 -4.29
C ASP A 153 -16.54 -19.54 -3.97
N LEU A 154 -16.12 -18.77 -4.98
CA LEU A 154 -15.48 -17.46 -4.82
C LEU A 154 -16.56 -16.39 -4.80
N ILE A 155 -16.71 -15.73 -3.65
CA ILE A 155 -17.83 -14.84 -3.34
C ILE A 155 -17.30 -13.40 -3.28
N GLY A 156 -18.02 -12.50 -3.95
CA GLY A 156 -17.65 -11.10 -4.07
C GLY A 156 -18.24 -10.19 -3.00
N THR A 157 -17.69 -8.98 -2.88
CA THR A 157 -18.26 -7.89 -2.08
C THR A 157 -19.70 -7.58 -2.51
N VAL A 158 -20.61 -7.47 -1.53
CA VAL A 158 -21.98 -6.98 -1.75
C VAL A 158 -21.94 -5.56 -2.34
N LEU A 159 -22.58 -5.35 -3.48
CA LEU A 159 -22.60 -4.06 -4.15
C LEU A 159 -23.63 -3.09 -3.51
N PRO A 160 -23.44 -1.76 -3.61
CA PRO A 160 -24.36 -0.79 -3.01
C PRO A 160 -25.79 -0.91 -3.56
N GLY A 161 -26.71 -1.38 -2.71
CA GLY A 161 -28.13 -1.59 -3.06
C GLY A 161 -28.53 -3.07 -3.22
N GLU A 162 -27.57 -3.99 -3.14
CA GLU A 162 -27.83 -5.44 -3.19
C GLU A 162 -27.85 -6.04 -1.75
N HIS A 163 -28.55 -7.16 -1.59
CA HIS A 163 -28.64 -7.88 -0.30
C HIS A 163 -27.79 -9.16 -0.26
N ASP A 164 -27.65 -9.83 -1.40
CA ASP A 164 -26.89 -11.08 -1.55
C ASP A 164 -25.59 -10.81 -2.33
N PRO A 165 -24.43 -11.35 -1.90
CA PRO A 165 -23.17 -11.17 -2.59
C PRO A 165 -23.11 -11.96 -3.91
N PRO A 166 -22.47 -11.43 -4.97
CA PRO A 166 -22.27 -12.16 -6.21
C PRO A 166 -21.32 -13.35 -6.04
N ILE A 167 -21.44 -14.36 -6.91
CA ILE A 167 -20.50 -15.49 -6.98
C ILE A 167 -19.67 -15.33 -8.27
N VAL A 168 -18.41 -14.92 -8.08
CA VAL A 168 -17.43 -14.67 -9.15
C VAL A 168 -16.94 -15.98 -9.79
N LEU A 169 -16.91 -17.08 -9.03
CA LEU A 169 -16.73 -18.43 -9.55
C LEU A 169 -17.41 -19.45 -8.64
N HIS A 170 -18.37 -20.20 -9.18
CA HIS A 170 -18.87 -21.45 -8.62
C HIS A 170 -18.11 -22.59 -9.29
N TYR A 171 -17.31 -23.33 -8.54
CA TYR A 171 -16.54 -24.48 -9.03
C TYR A 171 -17.06 -25.76 -8.38
N ASN A 172 -17.73 -26.61 -9.15
CA ASN A 172 -18.53 -27.74 -8.64
C ASN A 172 -18.01 -29.06 -9.21
N VAL A 173 -17.38 -29.87 -8.36
CA VAL A 173 -16.75 -31.15 -8.73
C VAL A 173 -17.70 -32.31 -8.43
N ARG A 174 -18.03 -33.08 -9.46
CA ARG A 174 -18.96 -34.22 -9.40
C ARG A 174 -18.22 -35.51 -9.78
N LEU A 175 -17.75 -36.26 -8.78
CA LEU A 175 -16.90 -37.45 -8.99
C LEU A 175 -17.66 -38.71 -9.43
N GLN A 176 -18.99 -38.70 -9.34
CA GLN A 176 -19.87 -39.75 -9.87
C GLN A 176 -20.72 -39.23 -11.05
N GLY A 177 -20.26 -38.14 -11.68
CA GLY A 177 -20.98 -37.45 -12.75
C GLY A 177 -22.31 -36.84 -12.34
N ASP A 178 -23.14 -36.55 -13.33
CA ASP A 178 -24.53 -36.14 -13.17
C ASP A 178 -25.42 -36.72 -14.27
N LYS A 179 -26.71 -36.38 -14.28
CA LYS A 179 -27.70 -36.90 -15.25
C LYS A 179 -27.48 -36.44 -16.71
N ILE A 180 -26.48 -35.60 -16.97
CA ILE A 180 -26.18 -35.05 -18.30
C ILE A 180 -24.88 -35.63 -18.82
N THR A 181 -23.84 -35.67 -17.98
CA THR A 181 -22.51 -36.15 -18.39
C THR A 181 -22.28 -37.63 -18.09
N GLU A 182 -22.99 -38.22 -17.11
CA GLU A 182 -22.83 -39.58 -16.55
C GLU A 182 -21.43 -39.88 -15.96
N ASP A 183 -20.37 -39.52 -16.68
CA ASP A 183 -18.97 -39.52 -16.23
C ASP A 183 -18.62 -38.32 -15.32
N PRO A 184 -17.50 -38.40 -14.57
CA PRO A 184 -17.08 -37.35 -13.66
C PRO A 184 -16.91 -35.99 -14.34
N VAL A 185 -17.53 -34.94 -13.77
CA VAL A 185 -17.63 -33.62 -14.40
C VAL A 185 -17.37 -32.49 -13.42
N ILE A 186 -16.65 -31.49 -13.90
CA ILE A 186 -16.48 -30.18 -13.27
C ILE A 186 -17.47 -29.22 -13.95
N VAL A 187 -18.31 -28.57 -13.15
CA VAL A 187 -19.24 -27.52 -13.62
C VAL A 187 -18.79 -26.18 -13.05
N GLN A 188 -18.56 -25.22 -13.93
CA GLN A 188 -18.13 -23.86 -13.61
C GLN A 188 -19.20 -22.86 -14.01
N ASN A 189 -19.52 -21.90 -13.13
CA ASN A 189 -20.50 -20.87 -13.42
C ASN A 189 -20.26 -19.60 -12.58
N THR A 190 -21.04 -18.56 -12.85
CA THR A 190 -21.14 -17.33 -12.05
C THR A 190 -22.58 -17.08 -11.64
N TRP A 191 -22.77 -16.33 -10.55
CA TRP A 191 -24.09 -15.83 -10.14
C TRP A 191 -24.02 -14.34 -9.83
N SER A 192 -25.05 -13.59 -10.23
CA SER A 192 -25.26 -12.20 -9.81
C SER A 192 -26.74 -11.91 -9.62
N LEU A 193 -27.08 -10.92 -8.79
CA LEU A 193 -28.48 -10.57 -8.51
C LEU A 193 -29.24 -10.13 -9.78
N VAL A 194 -28.54 -9.51 -10.75
CA VAL A 194 -29.12 -8.99 -11.99
C VAL A 194 -29.35 -10.08 -13.05
N HIS A 195 -28.46 -11.07 -13.14
CA HIS A 195 -28.46 -12.06 -14.23
C HIS A 195 -28.78 -13.50 -13.78
N ASP A 196 -28.99 -13.72 -12.47
CA ASP A 196 -29.07 -15.05 -11.84
C ASP A 196 -27.83 -15.90 -12.19
N TRP A 197 -27.98 -17.22 -12.26
CA TRP A 197 -26.97 -18.15 -12.76
C TRP A 197 -26.73 -17.95 -14.25
N GLY A 198 -25.47 -17.72 -14.62
CA GLY A 198 -25.05 -17.67 -16.02
C GLY A 198 -25.08 -19.04 -16.72
N PRO A 199 -24.59 -19.13 -17.97
CA PRO A 199 -24.44 -20.42 -18.66
C PRO A 199 -23.42 -21.31 -17.93
N GLU A 200 -23.72 -22.60 -17.77
CA GLU A 200 -22.78 -23.58 -17.23
C GLU A 200 -21.64 -23.85 -18.22
N GLU A 201 -20.40 -23.83 -17.75
CA GLU A 201 -19.23 -24.33 -18.48
C GLU A 201 -18.81 -25.68 -17.88
N ARG A 202 -18.65 -26.71 -18.72
CA ARG A 202 -18.46 -28.10 -18.29
C ARG A 202 -17.12 -28.64 -18.77
N CYS A 203 -16.42 -29.35 -17.90
CA CYS A 203 -15.17 -30.05 -18.18
C CYS A 203 -15.24 -31.49 -17.65
N PRO A 204 -15.14 -32.52 -18.52
CA PRO A 204 -15.08 -32.46 -19.98
C PRO A 204 -16.32 -31.82 -20.64
N SER A 205 -16.12 -31.22 -21.81
CA SER A 205 -17.21 -30.67 -22.64
C SER A 205 -17.85 -31.78 -23.47
N ALA A 206 -19.18 -31.74 -23.63
CA ALA A 206 -19.88 -32.64 -24.55
C ALA A 206 -19.64 -32.26 -26.03
N ASP A 207 -19.37 -30.98 -26.31
CA ASP A 207 -19.03 -30.47 -27.64
C ASP A 207 -17.52 -30.21 -27.75
N HIS A 208 -16.83 -30.96 -28.61
CA HIS A 208 -15.37 -30.86 -28.82
C HIS A 208 -14.94 -29.73 -29.79
N GLU A 209 -15.86 -28.97 -30.40
CA GLU A 209 -15.56 -28.09 -31.55
C GLU A 209 -15.29 -26.59 -31.22
N ASN A 210 -15.08 -26.19 -29.97
CA ASN A 210 -14.73 -24.80 -29.63
C ASN A 210 -13.41 -24.67 -28.85
N ASN A 211 -12.29 -24.74 -29.58
CA ASN A 211 -10.93 -24.44 -29.09
C ASN A 211 -10.70 -22.94 -28.79
N LYS A 212 -11.51 -22.36 -27.88
CA LYS A 212 -11.27 -21.04 -27.30
C LYS A 212 -10.38 -21.18 -26.07
N LYS A 213 -9.15 -20.68 -26.16
CA LYS A 213 -8.21 -20.59 -25.03
C LYS A 213 -8.56 -19.41 -24.11
N VAL A 214 -8.07 -19.44 -22.88
CA VAL A 214 -8.08 -18.34 -21.90
C VAL A 214 -6.67 -18.25 -21.32
N ASP A 215 -6.02 -17.09 -21.37
CA ASP A 215 -4.58 -16.96 -21.03
C ASP A 215 -3.67 -17.94 -21.84
N ASN A 216 -4.03 -18.24 -23.10
CA ASN A 216 -3.43 -19.27 -23.96
C ASN A 216 -3.56 -20.74 -23.49
N LEU A 217 -4.22 -21.00 -22.36
CA LEU A 217 -4.50 -22.33 -21.83
C LEU A 217 -5.83 -22.88 -22.39
N ASP A 218 -5.91 -24.19 -22.54
CA ASP A 218 -7.12 -24.87 -23.02
C ASP A 218 -8.23 -24.84 -21.94
N ARG A 219 -9.50 -24.90 -22.33
CA ARG A 219 -10.61 -24.79 -21.36
C ARG A 219 -10.72 -25.99 -20.41
N CYS A 220 -10.32 -27.16 -20.87
CA CYS A 220 -10.39 -28.42 -20.14
C CYS A 220 -9.23 -29.34 -20.53
N SER A 221 -8.76 -30.15 -19.60
CA SER A 221 -7.61 -31.06 -19.74
C SER A 221 -7.96 -32.44 -19.21
N GLU A 222 -7.59 -33.49 -19.95
CA GLU A 222 -7.82 -34.88 -19.55
C GLU A 222 -6.78 -35.32 -18.50
N GLU A 223 -7.18 -35.31 -17.22
CA GLU A 223 -6.72 -36.08 -16.05
C GLU A 223 -6.80 -35.22 -14.78
N GLY A 224 -7.46 -35.71 -13.72
CA GLY A 224 -7.24 -35.15 -12.38
C GLY A 224 -8.21 -35.63 -11.30
N TYR A 225 -7.70 -36.36 -10.31
CA TYR A 225 -8.38 -36.58 -9.03
C TYR A 225 -7.46 -36.14 -7.87
N VAL A 226 -8.05 -35.57 -6.83
CA VAL A 226 -7.42 -34.49 -6.04
C VAL A 226 -6.54 -34.97 -4.87
N ALA A 227 -5.41 -34.29 -4.70
CA ALA A 227 -4.73 -34.13 -3.40
C ALA A 227 -4.35 -32.66 -3.12
N VAL A 228 -3.91 -31.92 -4.15
CA VAL A 228 -3.61 -30.47 -4.10
C VAL A 228 -4.27 -29.77 -5.28
N SER A 229 -5.24 -28.89 -5.04
CA SER A 229 -5.91 -28.07 -6.07
C SER A 229 -5.49 -26.61 -5.93
N THR A 230 -5.04 -25.94 -6.99
CA THR A 230 -4.66 -24.52 -6.98
C THR A 230 -5.45 -23.74 -8.00
N LEU A 231 -6.28 -22.81 -7.53
CA LEU A 231 -6.90 -21.75 -8.32
C LEU A 231 -5.90 -20.58 -8.43
N ARG A 232 -5.64 -20.09 -9.64
CA ARG A 232 -4.80 -18.91 -9.92
C ARG A 232 -5.57 -17.89 -10.74
N ILE A 233 -5.42 -16.61 -10.42
CA ILE A 233 -5.94 -15.48 -11.22
C ILE A 233 -4.94 -15.16 -12.33
N GLY A 234 -5.33 -15.33 -13.59
CA GLY A 234 -4.64 -14.88 -14.79
C GLY A 234 -5.10 -13.48 -15.22
N ALA A 235 -4.73 -13.09 -16.44
CA ALA A 235 -5.09 -11.78 -17.01
C ALA A 235 -6.51 -11.78 -17.61
N GLU A 236 -6.94 -12.93 -18.16
CA GLU A 236 -8.24 -13.11 -18.83
C GLU A 236 -9.18 -14.05 -18.07
N GLY A 237 -8.69 -14.82 -17.10
CA GLY A 237 -9.54 -15.74 -16.34
C GLY A 237 -8.91 -16.40 -15.10
N ILE A 238 -9.63 -17.38 -14.56
CA ILE A 238 -9.25 -18.18 -13.41
C ILE A 238 -8.84 -19.57 -13.86
N GLN A 239 -7.64 -19.97 -13.47
CA GLN A 239 -6.95 -21.18 -13.88
C GLN A 239 -6.95 -22.19 -12.72
N MET A 240 -7.50 -23.39 -12.91
CA MET A 240 -7.35 -24.49 -11.95
C MET A 240 -6.24 -25.43 -12.38
N SER A 241 -5.38 -25.78 -11.43
CA SER A 241 -4.46 -26.92 -11.55
C SER A 241 -4.67 -27.91 -10.40
N VAL A 242 -4.51 -29.21 -10.67
CA VAL A 242 -4.54 -30.28 -9.67
C VAL A 242 -3.21 -31.03 -9.75
N ASN A 243 -2.53 -31.15 -8.61
CA ASN A 243 -1.20 -31.74 -8.48
C ASN A 243 -0.17 -31.15 -9.48
N GLY A 244 -0.31 -29.86 -9.80
CA GLY A 244 0.54 -29.14 -10.77
C GLY A 244 0.14 -29.29 -12.24
N LYS A 245 -0.78 -30.20 -12.60
CA LYS A 245 -1.34 -30.29 -13.96
C LYS A 245 -2.51 -29.32 -14.11
N HIS A 246 -2.55 -28.56 -15.20
CA HIS A 246 -3.71 -27.71 -15.53
C HIS A 246 -4.95 -28.56 -15.83
N ILE A 247 -6.12 -28.13 -15.36
CA ILE A 247 -7.40 -28.85 -15.47
C ILE A 247 -8.47 -28.03 -16.20
N THR A 248 -8.69 -26.77 -15.79
CA THR A 248 -9.75 -25.91 -16.35
C THR A 248 -9.33 -24.44 -16.41
N SER A 249 -9.79 -23.74 -17.44
CA SER A 249 -9.64 -22.29 -17.61
C SER A 249 -11.01 -21.62 -17.72
N PHE A 250 -11.32 -20.67 -16.82
CA PHE A 250 -12.61 -19.98 -16.79
C PHE A 250 -12.42 -18.48 -17.03
N ALA A 251 -12.93 -17.96 -18.14
CA ALA A 251 -12.83 -16.53 -18.46
C ALA A 251 -13.63 -15.67 -17.47
N PHE A 252 -13.15 -14.46 -17.17
CA PHE A 252 -13.95 -13.48 -16.43
C PHE A 252 -15.23 -13.14 -17.22
N ARG A 253 -16.32 -12.87 -16.51
CA ARG A 253 -17.60 -12.47 -17.10
C ARG A 253 -17.88 -11.01 -16.76
N GLU A 254 -18.60 -10.33 -17.65
CA GLU A 254 -18.90 -8.89 -17.52
C GLU A 254 -19.45 -8.55 -16.12
N THR A 255 -18.93 -7.47 -15.54
CA THR A 255 -19.20 -6.98 -14.17
C THR A 255 -18.82 -7.89 -12.99
N LEU A 256 -18.22 -9.06 -13.20
CA LEU A 256 -17.75 -9.97 -12.13
C LEU A 256 -16.23 -10.12 -12.15
N GLU A 257 -15.56 -9.05 -11.74
CA GLU A 257 -14.10 -8.94 -11.75
C GLU A 257 -13.47 -9.67 -10.54
N PRO A 258 -12.29 -10.29 -10.68
CA PRO A 258 -11.72 -11.16 -9.64
C PRO A 258 -11.34 -10.40 -8.35
N TRP A 259 -11.00 -9.12 -8.44
CA TRP A 259 -10.68 -8.28 -7.27
C TRP A 259 -11.88 -8.02 -6.36
N LEU A 260 -13.11 -8.28 -6.82
CA LEU A 260 -14.31 -8.23 -5.97
C LEU A 260 -14.34 -9.37 -4.93
N VAL A 261 -13.59 -10.46 -5.11
CA VAL A 261 -13.64 -11.65 -4.24
C VAL A 261 -13.12 -11.32 -2.83
N ASN A 262 -13.99 -11.53 -1.83
CA ASN A 262 -13.72 -11.29 -0.41
C ASN A 262 -14.16 -12.45 0.52
N GLU A 263 -14.68 -13.55 -0.03
CA GLU A 263 -14.93 -14.79 0.71
C GLU A 263 -14.67 -16.01 -0.18
N VAL A 264 -14.10 -17.06 0.40
CA VAL A 264 -13.89 -18.38 -0.25
C VAL A 264 -14.66 -19.41 0.56
N ARG A 265 -15.66 -20.05 -0.07
CA ARG A 265 -16.53 -21.02 0.59
C ARG A 265 -16.36 -22.41 0.00
N ILE A 266 -15.71 -23.29 0.76
CA ILE A 266 -15.54 -24.71 0.41
C ILE A 266 -16.60 -25.53 1.15
N SER A 267 -17.31 -26.42 0.44
CA SER A 267 -18.38 -27.25 1.03
C SER A 267 -18.64 -28.53 0.23
N GLY A 268 -19.32 -29.50 0.86
CA GLY A 268 -19.54 -30.85 0.31
C GLY A 268 -18.56 -31.88 0.88
N ASP A 269 -18.44 -33.02 0.21
CA ASP A 269 -17.74 -34.21 0.69
C ASP A 269 -16.21 -34.12 0.46
N ILE A 270 -15.56 -33.19 1.17
CA ILE A 270 -14.10 -33.00 1.10
C ILE A 270 -13.46 -32.92 2.50
N LYS A 271 -12.47 -33.79 2.74
CA LYS A 271 -11.59 -33.74 3.89
C LYS A 271 -10.44 -32.78 3.63
N LEU A 272 -10.72 -31.51 3.94
CA LEU A 272 -9.77 -30.40 3.86
C LEU A 272 -8.59 -30.59 4.84
N LEU A 273 -7.36 -30.59 4.34
CA LEU A 273 -6.14 -30.64 5.16
C LEU A 273 -5.59 -29.25 5.44
N SER A 274 -5.56 -28.38 4.44
CA SER A 274 -5.20 -26.96 4.58
C SER A 274 -5.72 -26.12 3.41
N VAL A 275 -5.81 -24.81 3.62
CA VAL A 275 -6.00 -23.82 2.57
C VAL A 275 -4.90 -22.77 2.71
N VAL A 276 -4.24 -22.46 1.59
CA VAL A 276 -3.14 -21.50 1.51
C VAL A 276 -3.51 -20.50 0.42
N SER A 277 -3.89 -19.29 0.83
CA SER A 277 -3.95 -18.14 -0.06
C SER A 277 -2.56 -17.53 -0.18
N SER A 278 -2.07 -17.38 -1.40
CA SER A 278 -0.83 -16.69 -1.73
C SER A 278 -1.16 -15.41 -2.51
N GLY A 279 -1.43 -14.33 -1.78
CA GLY A 279 -1.15 -12.98 -2.25
C GLY A 279 0.36 -12.77 -2.17
N LEU A 280 1.10 -13.36 -3.13
CA LEU A 280 2.57 -13.54 -3.19
C LEU A 280 3.25 -14.57 -2.27
N PRO A 281 4.44 -15.08 -2.67
CA PRO A 281 5.05 -15.06 -4.00
C PRO A 281 4.75 -16.35 -4.80
N THR A 282 5.22 -16.41 -6.04
CA THR A 282 5.20 -17.61 -6.88
C THR A 282 6.03 -18.75 -6.28
N PHE A 283 5.53 -19.98 -6.35
CA PHE A 283 6.12 -21.17 -5.70
C PHE A 283 7.55 -21.53 -6.19
N GLU A 284 7.99 -21.00 -7.33
CA GLU A 284 9.38 -21.12 -7.80
C GLU A 284 10.41 -20.41 -6.89
N ASP A 285 9.97 -19.49 -6.02
CA ASP A 285 10.81 -18.88 -4.98
C ASP A 285 10.96 -19.77 -3.72
N ALA A 286 10.06 -20.74 -3.51
CA ALA A 286 10.04 -21.54 -2.28
C ALA A 286 11.18 -22.57 -2.22
N GLU A 287 11.72 -22.99 -3.37
CA GLU A 287 12.91 -23.86 -3.44
C GLU A 287 14.23 -23.09 -3.21
N ARG A 288 14.17 -21.77 -2.96
CA ARG A 288 15.31 -20.95 -2.54
C ARG A 288 15.00 -20.16 -1.28
N VAL A 289 14.71 -20.88 -0.18
CA VAL A 289 14.92 -20.35 1.17
C VAL A 289 16.43 -20.20 1.41
N ASN A 290 16.99 -19.14 0.83
CA ASN A 290 18.12 -18.46 1.43
C ASN A 290 17.64 -17.99 2.81
N ASP A 291 18.43 -18.32 3.84
CA ASP A 291 18.22 -18.05 5.26
C ASP A 291 17.45 -16.73 5.53
N LEU A 292 16.39 -16.78 6.34
CA LEU A 292 15.61 -15.59 6.73
C LEU A 292 16.51 -14.52 7.37
N GLU A 293 17.59 -14.91 8.04
CA GLU A 293 18.58 -13.99 8.60
C GLU A 293 19.33 -13.16 7.52
N LEU A 294 19.42 -13.65 6.26
CA LEU A 294 19.99 -12.90 5.13
C LEU A 294 19.05 -11.81 4.59
N LEU A 295 17.75 -11.93 4.86
CA LEU A 295 16.74 -10.96 4.41
C LEU A 295 16.43 -9.90 5.47
N LYS A 296 16.87 -10.11 6.73
CA LYS A 296 16.76 -9.12 7.79
C LYS A 296 17.72 -7.96 7.58
N SER A 297 17.32 -6.79 8.06
CA SER A 297 18.16 -5.61 8.11
C SER A 297 19.36 -5.86 9.03
N SER A 298 20.53 -5.36 8.62
CA SER A 298 21.71 -5.37 9.48
C SER A 298 21.44 -4.54 10.74
N ALA A 299 21.78 -5.12 11.90
CA ALA A 299 21.71 -4.42 13.17
C ALA A 299 22.52 -3.11 13.12
N PHE A 300 22.04 -2.09 13.82
CA PHE A 300 22.75 -0.81 13.92
C PHE A 300 24.19 -1.03 14.36
N PRO A 301 25.20 -0.64 13.56
CA PRO A 301 26.57 -1.01 13.84
C PRO A 301 27.14 -0.06 14.91
N ILE A 302 27.06 -0.52 16.17
CA ILE A 302 27.56 0.21 17.33
C ILE A 302 29.07 0.48 17.11
N HIS A 303 29.46 1.75 17.08
CA HIS A 303 30.82 2.24 16.83
C HIS A 303 31.39 2.08 15.40
N LYS A 304 30.56 1.91 14.36
CA LYS A 304 31.02 1.96 12.95
C LYS A 304 30.37 3.14 12.22
N ASP A 305 31.17 3.90 11.46
CA ASP A 305 30.62 4.90 10.54
C ASP A 305 29.86 4.22 9.40
N VAL A 306 28.67 4.72 9.10
CA VAL A 306 27.90 4.32 7.91
C VAL A 306 28.29 5.22 6.74
N ASP A 307 28.78 4.62 5.66
CA ASP A 307 29.24 5.36 4.48
C ASP A 307 28.05 5.91 3.69
N LEU A 308 27.02 5.10 3.50
CA LEU A 308 25.81 5.47 2.76
C LEU A 308 24.56 4.99 3.50
N PHE A 309 23.62 5.89 3.74
CA PHE A 309 22.25 5.54 4.11
C PHE A 309 21.35 5.65 2.88
N ILE A 310 20.52 4.64 2.63
CA ILE A 310 19.55 4.62 1.52
C ILE A 310 18.14 4.54 2.11
N GLY A 311 17.38 5.61 1.93
CA GLY A 311 15.94 5.61 2.16
C GLY A 311 15.19 5.26 0.88
N VAL A 312 14.38 4.21 0.94
CA VAL A 312 13.56 3.73 -0.17
C VAL A 312 12.12 4.15 0.05
N PHE A 313 11.51 4.86 -0.89
CA PHE A 313 10.07 5.13 -0.86
C PHE A 313 9.28 3.88 -1.21
N SER A 314 8.34 3.52 -0.34
CA SER A 314 7.42 2.41 -0.56
C SER A 314 6.07 2.73 0.08
N THR A 315 5.00 2.06 -0.33
CA THR A 315 3.65 2.20 0.25
C THR A 315 3.24 0.90 0.93
N ALA A 316 2.31 0.94 1.88
CA ALA A 316 1.99 -0.23 2.71
C ALA A 316 1.73 -1.52 1.90
N ASN A 317 0.97 -1.44 0.80
CA ASN A 317 0.63 -2.57 -0.08
C ASN A 317 1.81 -3.11 -0.93
N ASN A 318 2.94 -2.38 -1.03
CA ASN A 318 4.08 -2.72 -1.89
C ASN A 318 5.01 -3.82 -1.31
N PHE A 319 4.45 -4.86 -0.71
CA PHE A 319 5.22 -6.01 -0.20
C PHE A 319 6.04 -6.69 -1.31
N LYS A 320 5.49 -6.78 -2.54
CA LYS A 320 6.19 -7.34 -3.73
C LYS A 320 7.54 -6.68 -3.92
N GLN A 321 7.51 -5.35 -3.98
CA GLN A 321 8.63 -4.48 -4.32
C GLN A 321 9.69 -4.53 -3.22
N ARG A 322 9.27 -4.40 -1.95
CA ARG A 322 10.18 -4.54 -0.80
C ARG A 322 10.89 -5.89 -0.79
N MET A 323 10.17 -6.99 -1.04
CA MET A 323 10.78 -8.32 -1.12
C MET A 323 11.73 -8.49 -2.32
N ALA A 324 11.42 -7.91 -3.47
CA ALA A 324 12.32 -7.88 -4.62
C ALA A 324 13.62 -7.11 -4.30
N VAL A 325 13.51 -5.95 -3.67
CA VAL A 325 14.66 -5.15 -3.19
C VAL A 325 15.50 -5.93 -2.17
N ARG A 326 14.87 -6.53 -1.14
CA ARG A 326 15.54 -7.38 -0.13
C ARG A 326 16.33 -8.53 -0.75
N ARG A 327 15.73 -9.24 -1.71
CA ARG A 327 16.32 -10.41 -2.38
C ARG A 327 17.37 -10.07 -3.43
N THR A 328 17.44 -8.82 -3.88
CA THR A 328 18.37 -8.39 -4.94
C THR A 328 19.46 -7.47 -4.39
N TRP A 329 19.33 -6.15 -4.54
CA TRP A 329 20.44 -5.22 -4.28
C TRP A 329 20.70 -4.95 -2.79
N MET A 330 19.81 -5.35 -1.88
CA MET A 330 20.15 -5.41 -0.44
C MET A 330 21.10 -6.57 -0.09
N GLN A 331 21.34 -7.54 -0.98
CA GLN A 331 22.25 -8.66 -0.72
C GLN A 331 23.74 -8.33 -0.94
N TYR A 332 24.08 -7.10 -1.35
CA TYR A 332 25.47 -6.66 -1.50
C TYR A 332 26.21 -6.71 -0.15
N ASP A 333 27.48 -7.12 -0.16
CA ASP A 333 28.29 -7.29 1.05
C ASP A 333 28.44 -6.01 1.87
N SER A 334 28.44 -4.85 1.24
CA SER A 334 28.45 -3.54 1.91
C SER A 334 27.16 -3.26 2.70
N VAL A 335 26.01 -3.76 2.24
CA VAL A 335 24.72 -3.69 2.96
C VAL A 335 24.71 -4.71 4.12
N ARG A 336 25.06 -5.97 3.82
CA ARG A 336 25.08 -7.06 4.81
C ARG A 336 26.09 -6.84 5.94
N SER A 337 27.21 -6.17 5.66
CA SER A 337 28.21 -5.76 6.66
C SER A 337 27.92 -4.42 7.37
N GLY A 338 26.77 -3.79 7.08
CA GLY A 338 26.34 -2.53 7.70
C GLY A 338 27.20 -1.31 7.35
N ALA A 339 28.02 -1.35 6.29
CA ALA A 339 28.67 -0.15 5.75
C ALA A 339 27.66 0.73 4.99
N VAL A 340 26.65 0.10 4.40
CA VAL A 340 25.46 0.73 3.81
C VAL A 340 24.24 0.28 4.61
N LEU A 341 23.39 1.22 5.02
CA LEU A 341 22.09 0.90 5.65
C LEU A 341 20.94 1.24 4.71
N VAL A 342 20.01 0.32 4.53
CA VAL A 342 18.81 0.48 3.70
C VAL A 342 17.57 0.44 4.60
N ARG A 343 16.62 1.36 4.41
CA ARG A 343 15.33 1.38 5.10
C ARG A 343 14.19 1.80 4.16
N PHE A 344 13.03 1.17 4.29
CA PHE A 344 11.80 1.53 3.58
C PHE A 344 11.00 2.56 4.37
N PHE A 345 10.61 3.67 3.73
CA PHE A 345 9.81 4.74 4.34
C PHE A 345 8.36 4.60 3.89
N VAL A 346 7.50 4.14 4.80
CA VAL A 346 6.15 3.67 4.50
C VAL A 346 5.12 4.43 5.32
N GLY A 347 4.12 5.03 4.67
CA GLY A 347 2.99 5.64 5.35
C GLY A 347 2.00 4.60 5.87
N LEU A 348 1.20 4.98 6.86
CA LEU A 348 0.08 4.14 7.29
C LEU A 348 -0.97 4.06 6.16
N HIS A 349 -1.83 3.05 6.24
CA HIS A 349 -2.89 2.80 5.29
C HIS A 349 -4.27 2.97 5.94
N LYS A 350 -5.31 3.28 5.15
CA LYS A 350 -6.68 3.43 5.67
C LYS A 350 -7.31 2.08 6.06
N ASN A 351 -6.92 0.99 5.40
CA ASN A 351 -7.33 -0.36 5.77
C ASN A 351 -6.47 -0.87 6.93
N GLN A 352 -7.13 -1.28 8.01
CA GLN A 352 -6.53 -1.79 9.24
C GLN A 352 -5.66 -3.04 9.01
N LEU A 353 -6.12 -3.99 8.21
CA LEU A 353 -5.42 -5.26 7.94
C LEU A 353 -4.05 -5.02 7.29
N VAL A 354 -3.99 -4.06 6.37
CA VAL A 354 -2.75 -3.66 5.69
C VAL A 354 -1.73 -3.09 6.70
N ASN A 355 -2.18 -2.40 7.76
CA ASN A 355 -1.28 -1.93 8.81
C ASN A 355 -0.79 -3.08 9.70
N GLU A 356 -1.61 -4.11 9.94
CA GLU A 356 -1.23 -5.30 10.71
C GLU A 356 -0.21 -6.17 9.96
N GLU A 357 -0.40 -6.36 8.66
CA GLU A 357 0.56 -7.02 7.77
C GLU A 357 1.88 -6.23 7.68
N LEU A 358 1.81 -4.91 7.50
CA LEU A 358 2.98 -4.03 7.48
C LEU A 358 3.72 -4.03 8.83
N TRP A 359 3.00 -4.11 9.94
CA TRP A 359 3.60 -4.23 11.27
C TRP A 359 4.32 -5.57 11.47
N SER A 360 3.69 -6.66 11.04
CA SER A 360 4.29 -8.00 11.04
C SER A 360 5.55 -8.06 10.17
N GLU A 361 5.52 -7.43 8.98
CA GLU A 361 6.69 -7.28 8.11
C GLU A 361 7.81 -6.46 8.78
N ALA A 362 7.46 -5.32 9.37
CA ALA A 362 8.41 -4.44 10.07
C ALA A 362 9.10 -5.18 11.22
N CYS A 363 8.35 -5.94 12.02
CA CYS A 363 8.87 -6.80 13.09
C CYS A 363 9.72 -7.97 12.56
N THR A 364 9.42 -8.49 11.37
CA THR A 364 10.11 -9.65 10.77
C THR A 364 11.47 -9.27 10.18
N TYR A 365 11.53 -8.18 9.40
CA TYR A 365 12.72 -7.79 8.64
C TYR A 365 13.50 -6.63 9.27
N GLY A 366 12.87 -5.80 10.12
CA GLY A 366 13.56 -4.72 10.83
C GLY A 366 14.12 -3.59 9.94
N ASP A 367 13.59 -3.44 8.73
CA ASP A 367 14.01 -2.43 7.73
C ASP A 367 12.93 -1.39 7.37
N ILE A 368 11.74 -1.46 7.97
CA ILE A 368 10.68 -0.47 7.73
C ILE A 368 10.75 0.64 8.77
N GLN A 369 10.70 1.88 8.29
CA GLN A 369 10.46 3.08 9.08
C GLN A 369 9.06 3.60 8.72
N LEU A 370 8.10 3.44 9.64
CA LEU A 370 6.74 3.94 9.48
C LEU A 370 6.71 5.46 9.56
N MET A 371 5.80 6.08 8.81
CA MET A 371 5.55 7.52 8.83
C MET A 371 4.26 7.85 9.59
N PRO A 372 4.20 8.98 10.33
CA PRO A 372 3.03 9.40 11.10
C PRO A 372 1.94 10.07 10.23
N PHE A 373 1.73 9.58 9.01
CA PHE A 373 0.73 10.05 8.04
C PHE A 373 0.36 8.93 7.06
N VAL A 374 -0.85 9.02 6.48
CA VAL A 374 -1.28 8.13 5.39
C VAL A 374 -0.60 8.53 4.08
N ASP A 375 -0.23 7.52 3.27
CA ASP A 375 0.47 7.75 2.02
C ASP A 375 -0.41 8.42 0.95
N TYR A 376 -0.09 9.68 0.65
CA TYR A 376 -0.58 10.42 -0.51
C TYR A 376 0.59 10.95 -1.34
N TYR A 377 0.40 10.99 -2.67
CA TYR A 377 1.39 11.49 -3.62
C TYR A 377 1.90 12.90 -3.27
N ASN A 378 1.02 13.79 -2.81
CA ASN A 378 1.36 15.16 -2.43
C ASN A 378 2.22 15.26 -1.15
N LEU A 379 2.40 14.17 -0.40
CA LEU A 379 3.15 14.12 0.86
C LEU A 379 4.50 13.38 0.74
N ILE A 380 4.88 12.96 -0.47
CA ILE A 380 6.16 12.31 -0.75
C ILE A 380 7.35 13.18 -0.26
N THR A 381 7.26 14.50 -0.37
CA THR A 381 8.25 15.46 0.18
C THR A 381 8.49 15.32 1.69
N TRP A 382 7.47 14.92 2.47
CA TRP A 382 7.65 14.65 3.91
C TRP A 382 8.48 13.38 4.17
N LYS A 383 8.42 12.37 3.28
CA LYS A 383 9.31 11.21 3.37
C LYS A 383 10.76 11.60 3.08
N THR A 384 11.06 12.55 2.19
CA THR A 384 12.43 13.05 2.00
C THR A 384 12.97 13.75 3.25
N VAL A 385 12.13 14.54 3.92
CA VAL A 385 12.50 15.13 5.22
C VAL A 385 12.75 14.02 6.26
N ALA A 386 11.97 12.94 6.26
CA ALA A 386 12.19 11.77 7.11
C ALA A 386 13.50 11.02 6.80
N ILE A 387 13.83 10.84 5.52
CA ILE A 387 15.11 10.25 5.06
C ILE A 387 16.28 11.11 5.53
N CYS A 388 16.19 12.45 5.38
CA CYS A 388 17.21 13.38 5.86
C CYS A 388 17.37 13.31 7.39
N ILE A 389 16.26 13.26 8.14
CA ILE A 389 16.25 13.05 9.60
C ILE A 389 16.97 11.75 9.96
N TYR A 390 16.55 10.62 9.40
CA TYR A 390 17.05 9.30 9.75
C TYR A 390 18.54 9.18 9.42
N GLY A 391 18.93 9.57 8.21
CA GLY A 391 20.32 9.55 7.76
C GLY A 391 21.26 10.41 8.61
N THR A 392 20.78 11.49 9.23
CA THR A 392 21.62 12.43 10.00
C THR A 392 21.57 12.22 11.51
N HIS A 393 20.40 11.94 12.09
CA HIS A 393 20.19 11.90 13.55
C HIS A 393 20.05 10.49 14.11
N VAL A 394 19.59 9.53 13.31
CA VAL A 394 19.46 8.12 13.73
C VAL A 394 20.70 7.31 13.30
N VAL A 395 21.14 7.49 12.05
CA VAL A 395 22.27 6.74 11.46
C VAL A 395 23.59 7.53 11.47
N SER A 396 23.55 8.85 11.32
CA SER A 396 24.75 9.70 11.20
C SER A 396 25.64 9.36 9.99
N ALA A 397 25.05 8.92 8.87
CA ALA A 397 25.77 8.51 7.65
C ALA A 397 26.56 9.66 6.99
N LYS A 398 27.60 9.33 6.21
CA LYS A 398 28.39 10.30 5.41
C LYS A 398 27.61 10.83 4.20
N TYR A 399 26.87 9.95 3.54
CA TYR A 399 25.98 10.26 2.42
C TYR A 399 24.57 9.71 2.69
N VAL A 400 23.57 10.39 2.13
CA VAL A 400 22.15 10.02 2.21
C VAL A 400 21.58 9.92 0.80
N MET A 401 21.01 8.77 0.45
CA MET A 401 20.36 8.51 -0.82
C MET A 401 18.85 8.39 -0.64
N LYS A 402 18.09 8.97 -1.57
CA LYS A 402 16.69 8.69 -1.81
C LYS A 402 16.59 7.81 -3.05
N THR A 403 15.72 6.81 -3.04
CA THR A 403 15.31 6.03 -4.22
C THR A 403 13.89 5.48 -4.02
N ASP A 404 13.32 4.86 -5.04
CA ASP A 404 11.95 4.33 -5.06
C ASP A 404 11.97 2.79 -5.04
N ASP A 405 10.89 2.13 -4.64
CA ASP A 405 10.83 0.67 -4.51
C ASP A 405 10.72 -0.10 -5.84
N ASP A 406 10.56 0.62 -6.96
CA ASP A 406 10.68 0.13 -8.33
C ASP A 406 12.08 0.32 -8.95
N ALA A 407 13.05 0.85 -8.18
CA ALA A 407 14.41 1.09 -8.63
C ALA A 407 15.43 -0.01 -8.23
N PHE A 408 16.48 -0.15 -9.03
CA PHE A 408 17.62 -1.03 -8.75
C PHE A 408 18.90 -0.22 -8.53
N VAL A 409 19.57 -0.41 -7.39
CA VAL A 409 20.80 0.33 -7.05
C VAL A 409 22.04 -0.55 -7.18
N ARG A 410 22.99 -0.14 -8.03
CA ARG A 410 24.36 -0.70 -8.07
C ARG A 410 25.18 -0.11 -6.91
N ILE A 411 25.10 -0.75 -5.75
CA ILE A 411 25.72 -0.26 -4.50
C ILE A 411 27.24 -0.13 -4.62
N ASP A 412 27.88 -1.06 -5.34
CA ASP A 412 29.31 -1.09 -5.63
C ASP A 412 29.77 0.14 -6.45
N GLU A 413 29.10 0.41 -7.57
CA GLU A 413 29.38 1.57 -8.43
C GLU A 413 29.11 2.89 -7.68
N MET A 414 28.07 2.91 -6.83
CA MET A 414 27.70 4.09 -6.06
C MET A 414 28.75 4.43 -5.00
N LEU A 415 29.22 3.44 -4.23
CA LEU A 415 30.30 3.63 -3.26
C LEU A 415 31.62 4.03 -3.94
N SER A 416 31.95 3.41 -5.08
CA SER A 416 33.11 3.78 -5.90
C SER A 416 33.04 5.27 -6.32
N SER A 417 31.90 5.70 -6.88
CA SER A 417 31.67 7.08 -7.31
C SER A 417 31.73 8.11 -6.18
N LEU A 418 31.25 7.75 -4.98
CA LEU A 418 31.25 8.62 -3.80
C LEU A 418 32.61 8.66 -3.06
N SER A 419 33.53 7.76 -3.39
CA SER A 419 34.87 7.71 -2.77
C SER A 419 35.86 8.74 -3.33
N ASP A 420 35.60 9.28 -4.52
CA ASP A 420 36.47 10.26 -5.19
C ASP A 420 36.31 11.66 -4.55
N ALA A 421 36.98 11.84 -3.40
CA ALA A 421 36.65 12.76 -2.30
C ALA A 421 36.81 14.28 -2.56
N ARG A 422 36.50 14.79 -3.76
CA ARG A 422 36.46 16.23 -4.07
C ARG A 422 35.16 16.91 -3.65
N ALA A 423 34.11 16.15 -3.28
CA ALA A 423 32.78 16.67 -2.99
C ALA A 423 32.13 16.08 -1.71
N ALA A 424 32.89 15.91 -0.64
CA ALA A 424 32.36 15.44 0.66
C ALA A 424 31.36 16.40 1.35
N ARG A 425 31.11 17.57 0.76
CA ARG A 425 30.26 18.66 1.26
C ARG A 425 29.49 19.33 0.12
N GLY A 426 28.25 19.74 0.38
CA GLY A 426 27.40 20.42 -0.61
C GLY A 426 27.08 19.57 -1.85
N LEU A 427 27.12 18.24 -1.75
CA LEU A 427 26.91 17.32 -2.87
C LEU A 427 25.41 17.15 -3.16
N LEU A 428 25.06 17.24 -4.44
CA LEU A 428 23.91 16.59 -5.04
C LEU A 428 24.43 15.73 -6.20
N TYR A 429 24.22 14.43 -6.13
CA TYR A 429 24.68 13.45 -7.10
C TYR A 429 23.51 12.64 -7.64
N GLY A 430 23.47 12.47 -8.96
CA GLY A 430 22.38 11.80 -9.66
C GLY A 430 22.29 12.32 -11.09
N ARG A 431 21.21 11.97 -11.80
CA ARG A 431 20.93 12.56 -13.11
C ARG A 431 20.38 13.97 -12.89
N ILE A 432 21.26 14.97 -13.00
CA ILE A 432 20.90 16.38 -12.81
C ILE A 432 20.18 16.91 -14.05
N SER A 433 19.03 17.55 -13.83
CA SER A 433 18.41 18.43 -14.82
C SER A 433 18.71 19.89 -14.52
N SER A 434 18.89 20.68 -15.57
CA SER A 434 19.16 22.12 -15.53
C SER A 434 18.24 22.82 -16.53
N GLU A 435 17.84 24.05 -16.23
CA GLU A 435 16.97 24.87 -17.10
C GLU A 435 15.54 24.32 -17.30
N ASP A 436 15.12 23.33 -16.51
CA ASP A 436 13.78 22.76 -16.56
C ASP A 436 12.68 23.76 -16.12
N HIS A 437 11.55 23.69 -16.81
CA HIS A 437 10.41 24.57 -16.61
C HIS A 437 9.28 23.90 -15.79
N PRO A 438 8.54 24.65 -14.95
CA PRO A 438 7.34 24.17 -14.29
C PRO A 438 6.26 23.81 -15.31
N ASN A 439 5.65 22.63 -15.17
CA ASN A 439 4.53 22.25 -16.03
C ASN A 439 3.29 23.09 -15.68
N ARG A 440 2.75 23.79 -16.67
CA ARG A 440 1.59 24.70 -16.53
C ARG A 440 0.29 24.13 -17.11
N ASP A 441 0.29 22.92 -17.65
CA ASP A 441 -0.94 22.23 -18.04
C ASP A 441 -1.67 21.71 -16.80
N THR A 442 -2.86 22.26 -16.52
CA THR A 442 -3.70 21.90 -15.36
C THR A 442 -4.15 20.44 -15.35
N ASN A 443 -4.07 19.73 -16.49
CA ASN A 443 -4.41 18.32 -16.59
C ASN A 443 -3.22 17.40 -16.28
N SER A 444 -2.01 17.95 -16.15
CA SER A 444 -0.82 17.18 -15.82
C SER A 444 -0.77 16.85 -14.32
N LYS A 445 -0.42 15.60 -13.97
CA LYS A 445 -0.10 15.24 -12.57
C LYS A 445 1.04 16.08 -11.98
N TRP A 446 1.94 16.57 -12.85
CA TRP A 446 3.06 17.44 -12.53
C TRP A 446 2.73 18.94 -12.61
N TYR A 447 1.46 19.32 -12.77
CA TYR A 447 1.04 20.72 -12.76
C TYR A 447 1.54 21.44 -11.49
N ILE A 448 2.07 22.64 -11.71
CA ILE A 448 2.48 23.60 -10.69
C ILE A 448 1.94 24.99 -11.08
N SER A 449 1.19 25.61 -10.16
CA SER A 449 0.56 26.91 -10.41
C SER A 449 1.57 28.08 -10.38
N PRO A 450 1.26 29.23 -10.99
CA PRO A 450 2.07 30.44 -10.88
C PRO A 450 2.25 30.92 -9.43
N GLU A 451 1.28 30.64 -8.55
CA GLU A 451 1.31 30.97 -7.12
C GLU A 451 2.25 30.04 -6.34
N GLU A 452 2.25 28.74 -6.66
CA GLU A 452 3.18 27.75 -6.05
C GLU A 452 4.64 28.05 -6.43
N TRP A 453 4.87 28.30 -7.73
CA TRP A 453 6.17 28.70 -8.29
C TRP A 453 6.01 29.81 -9.34
N PRO A 454 6.37 31.07 -9.04
CA PRO A 454 6.28 32.18 -9.98
C PRO A 454 7.48 32.25 -10.96
N GLY A 455 8.55 31.48 -10.70
CA GLY A 455 9.72 31.43 -11.56
C GLY A 455 9.43 30.79 -12.92
N GLN A 456 10.20 31.19 -13.93
CA GLN A 456 10.14 30.56 -15.26
C GLN A 456 10.84 29.19 -15.29
N ILE A 457 11.88 29.01 -14.47
CA ILE A 457 12.80 27.86 -14.47
C ILE A 457 12.99 27.40 -13.02
N TYR A 458 13.24 26.10 -12.81
CA TYR A 458 13.66 25.55 -11.51
C TYR A 458 15.18 25.62 -11.32
N PRO A 459 15.69 25.77 -10.08
CA PRO A 459 17.10 25.56 -9.80
C PRO A 459 17.50 24.10 -10.14
N PRO A 460 18.79 23.81 -10.42
CA PRO A 460 19.23 22.46 -10.78
C PRO A 460 18.82 21.41 -9.74
N TRP A 461 18.22 20.32 -10.21
CA TRP A 461 17.62 19.27 -9.39
C TRP A 461 17.95 17.89 -9.96
N ALA A 462 17.81 16.82 -9.18
CA ALA A 462 18.15 15.46 -9.59
C ALA A 462 16.87 14.63 -9.78
N HIS A 463 16.76 13.88 -10.89
CA HIS A 463 15.52 13.15 -11.19
C HIS A 463 15.12 12.11 -10.12
N GLY A 464 13.82 12.02 -9.85
CA GLY A 464 13.19 11.18 -8.81
C GLY A 464 13.69 9.74 -8.60
N PRO A 465 13.99 8.90 -9.62
CA PRO A 465 14.32 7.48 -9.41
C PRO A 465 15.48 7.22 -8.45
N GLY A 466 16.41 8.17 -8.34
CA GLY A 466 17.36 8.16 -7.23
C GLY A 466 18.39 9.28 -7.30
N TYR A 467 18.72 9.82 -6.12
CA TYR A 467 19.77 10.82 -5.95
C TYR A 467 20.44 10.67 -4.58
N VAL A 468 21.68 11.15 -4.47
CA VAL A 468 22.49 11.15 -3.25
C VAL A 468 22.84 12.60 -2.86
N ILE A 469 22.76 12.90 -1.57
CA ILE A 469 23.19 14.16 -0.97
C ILE A 469 24.25 13.91 0.11
N SER A 470 25.14 14.89 0.33
CA SER A 470 26.09 14.85 1.46
C SER A 470 25.40 15.10 2.80
N LYS A 471 25.98 14.60 3.89
CA LYS A 471 25.48 14.77 5.26
C LYS A 471 25.15 16.21 5.62
N ASP A 472 25.92 17.20 5.16
CA ASP A 472 25.70 18.61 5.48
C ASP A 472 24.46 19.21 4.78
N VAL A 473 24.12 18.74 3.58
CA VAL A 473 22.86 19.07 2.89
C VAL A 473 21.67 18.47 3.65
N ALA A 474 21.70 17.16 3.93
CA ALA A 474 20.64 16.49 4.69
C ALA A 474 20.42 17.14 6.09
N MET A 475 21.52 17.59 6.72
CA MET A 475 21.50 18.25 8.02
C MET A 475 20.88 19.66 7.96
N ASP A 476 21.12 20.44 6.90
CA ASP A 476 20.48 21.76 6.75
C ASP A 476 18.99 21.64 6.41
N VAL A 477 18.61 20.69 5.54
CA VAL A 477 17.19 20.37 5.28
C VAL A 477 16.46 20.09 6.59
N TYR A 478 17.04 19.24 7.46
CA TYR A 478 16.48 19.01 8.79
C TYR A 478 16.46 20.26 9.67
N LYS A 479 17.55 21.05 9.75
CA LYS A 479 17.60 22.27 10.57
C LYS A 479 16.54 23.29 10.14
N GLN A 480 16.41 23.54 8.84
CA GLN A 480 15.42 24.45 8.28
C GLN A 480 14.00 23.94 8.51
N PHE A 481 13.77 22.63 8.39
CA PHE A 481 12.49 22.04 8.75
C PHE A 481 12.20 22.23 10.25
N LYS A 482 13.15 21.85 11.12
CA LYS A 482 13.05 21.97 12.59
C LYS A 482 12.75 23.41 13.02
N ASN A 483 13.29 24.41 12.31
CA ASN A 483 13.06 25.82 12.58
C ASN A 483 11.75 26.37 11.99
N GLY A 484 11.15 25.68 11.00
CA GLY A 484 9.96 26.12 10.28
C GLY A 484 10.26 27.05 9.09
N HIS A 485 11.50 27.04 8.58
CA HIS A 485 11.94 27.84 7.43
C HIS A 485 11.98 27.04 6.12
N LEU A 486 11.91 25.71 6.17
CA LEU A 486 11.92 24.87 4.97
C LEU A 486 10.60 25.04 4.21
N LYS A 487 10.63 25.75 3.07
CA LYS A 487 9.48 25.87 2.17
C LYS A 487 9.19 24.50 1.55
N MET A 488 8.05 23.92 1.88
CA MET A 488 7.57 22.67 1.26
C MET A 488 7.21 22.91 -0.21
N PHE A 489 7.39 21.88 -1.02
CA PHE A 489 7.04 21.88 -2.44
C PHE A 489 6.56 20.48 -2.84
N LYS A 490 5.55 20.40 -3.73
CA LYS A 490 4.85 19.14 -4.08
C LYS A 490 5.74 18.15 -4.83
N LEU A 491 6.58 18.64 -5.75
CA LEU A 491 7.54 17.81 -6.48
C LEU A 491 8.80 17.66 -5.62
N GLU A 492 8.95 16.50 -5.01
CA GLU A 492 9.96 16.22 -3.98
C GLU A 492 11.41 16.38 -4.48
N ASP A 493 11.68 15.88 -5.68
CA ASP A 493 12.96 15.95 -6.37
C ASP A 493 13.36 17.40 -6.71
N VAL A 494 12.40 18.18 -7.22
CA VAL A 494 12.55 19.64 -7.40
C VAL A 494 12.69 20.36 -6.05
N ALA A 495 12.01 19.91 -4.99
CA ALA A 495 12.10 20.50 -3.66
C ALA A 495 13.53 20.43 -3.11
N MET A 496 14.21 19.28 -3.29
CA MET A 496 15.63 19.14 -2.92
C MET A 496 16.52 20.15 -3.65
N GLY A 497 16.31 20.34 -4.95
CA GLY A 497 17.02 21.37 -5.74
C GLY A 497 16.78 22.80 -5.21
N ILE A 498 15.53 23.13 -4.87
CA ILE A 498 15.14 24.42 -4.28
C ILE A 498 15.82 24.63 -2.90
N TRP A 499 15.86 23.60 -2.05
CA TRP A 499 16.48 23.70 -0.73
C TRP A 499 17.99 23.89 -0.82
N ILE A 500 18.67 23.20 -1.75
CA ILE A 500 20.10 23.35 -1.99
C ILE A 500 20.44 24.72 -2.60
N ASP A 501 19.57 25.28 -3.44
CA ASP A 501 19.73 26.64 -3.98
C ASP A 501 19.53 27.72 -2.89
N ASP A 502 18.58 27.53 -1.97
CA ASP A 502 18.45 28.38 -0.77
C ASP A 502 19.66 28.28 0.16
N MET A 503 20.19 27.07 0.39
CA MET A 503 21.44 26.87 1.14
C MET A 503 22.59 27.67 0.53
N LYS A 504 22.84 27.52 -0.78
CA LYS A 504 23.93 28.21 -1.48
C LYS A 504 23.87 29.74 -1.35
N LYS A 505 22.67 30.32 -1.21
CA LYS A 505 22.47 31.76 -1.01
C LYS A 505 22.76 32.23 0.42
N ARG A 506 22.78 31.31 1.40
CA ARG A 506 23.09 31.58 2.81
C ARG A 506 24.58 31.46 3.16
N GLY A 507 25.38 30.83 2.30
CA GLY A 507 26.82 30.54 2.51
C GLY A 507 27.08 29.17 3.13
#